data_AF-A0A537LFW4-F1
#
_entry.id   AF-A0A537LFW4-F1
#
_cell.length_a   1.000
_cell.length_b   1.000
_cell.length_c   1.000
_cell.angle_alpha   90.00
_cell.angle_beta   90.00
_cell.angle_gamma   90.00
#
_symmetry.space_group_name_H-M   'P 1'
#
loop_
_entity.id
_entity.type
_entity.pdbx_description
1 polymer ?
#
loop_
_entity_poly.entity_id
_entity_poly.type
_entity_poly.pdbx_seq_one_letter_code
_entity_poly.pdbx_strand_id
1 'polypeptide(L)'
;MMTLIALAVEMIVNVFLVIRNAVIRLLPAPEFVVVTVRGPLPERRPVSPARLRRWLGRMWDTPPPESLEEWRERLRLLAGDPRVRGIVLKLGDLQAGLASLEGLRRALRSFRASGKRLVAYLETCDLRGYYLASAAETVVAPESAELSWHGLRSETTFLRVALDRLGIRAQFSHIAEYKTATHRFLYPKMTPPQREMLDTVLSTTFAHLIAVVAEARGVAETSVEEAIDVGLMTAMEAQGRKLIDLVAFEDELPRVLAQDGRPARLIPWLLASRRVRKPVRWRSRHRGAIAVVQVLGAIVPGESRDLPVPLPLLGHQLTGHESMARTLRAAERARGVRAIILHVESGGGSAVASDLIWREVMRVEQVKPVVVFMGNVAGSGGYYVGCGARHIVCGETTLTGSIGVVAGKFALRGFLEKSGVLPEMLTRGESAAMPSPFAEFSESQQAALQRWMEDIYRRFTARVAAGRKKTAEEVEAIARGRVWAGRDAAARGLVDELGDFETAVRKAKQLAGIPVEADIPVLTIRPPRAAAVPAVSPAAWMEALRATGSLIHEQAWLVMA
;
A
#
# COMPACT_ATOMS: atom_id res chain seq x y z
N MET A 1 -0.78 16.93 -38.28
CA MET A 1 0.12 17.94 -37.69
C MET A 1 0.67 17.51 -36.31
N MET A 2 -0.16 17.19 -35.30
CA MET A 2 0.33 16.77 -33.97
C MET A 2 1.23 15.52 -33.96
N THR A 3 1.02 14.58 -34.87
CA THR A 3 1.82 13.34 -34.99
C THR A 3 3.25 13.59 -35.47
N LEU A 4 3.46 14.57 -36.36
CA LEU A 4 4.76 14.96 -36.90
C LEU A 4 5.59 15.71 -35.84
N ILE A 5 4.96 16.60 -35.08
CA ILE A 5 5.60 17.32 -33.98
C ILE A 5 6.07 16.34 -32.89
N ALA A 6 5.22 15.38 -32.50
CA ALA A 6 5.59 14.36 -31.52
C ALA A 6 6.79 13.50 -32.01
N LEU A 7 6.79 13.10 -33.27
CA LEU A 7 7.91 12.36 -33.89
C LEU A 7 9.21 13.18 -33.90
N ALA A 8 9.13 14.46 -34.25
CA ALA A 8 10.30 15.35 -34.25
C ALA A 8 10.87 15.54 -32.83
N VAL A 9 10.00 15.76 -31.83
CA VAL A 9 10.42 15.86 -30.42
C VAL A 9 11.05 14.56 -29.94
N GLU A 10 10.45 13.41 -30.23
CA GLU A 10 11.01 12.08 -29.88
C GLU A 10 12.37 11.85 -30.55
N MET A 11 12.51 12.20 -31.83
CA MET A 11 13.78 12.10 -32.54
C MET A 11 14.86 12.97 -31.88
N ILE A 12 14.54 14.21 -31.54
CA ILE A 12 15.46 15.12 -30.83
C ILE A 12 15.86 14.55 -29.48
N VAL A 13 14.90 14.05 -28.69
CA VAL A 13 15.15 13.42 -27.38
C VAL A 13 16.05 12.19 -27.56
N ASN A 14 15.77 11.33 -28.53
CA ASN A 14 16.57 10.13 -28.78
C ASN A 14 17.97 10.45 -29.27
N VAL A 15 18.14 11.43 -30.16
CA VAL A 15 19.47 11.91 -30.59
C VAL A 15 20.25 12.47 -29.40
N PHE A 16 19.62 13.29 -28.56
CA PHE A 16 20.22 13.77 -27.32
C PHE A 16 20.62 12.61 -26.39
N LEU A 17 19.76 11.60 -26.23
CA LEU A 17 20.06 10.42 -25.41
C LEU A 17 21.22 9.60 -26.00
N VAL A 18 21.32 9.47 -27.32
CA VAL A 18 22.44 8.82 -28.01
C VAL A 18 23.74 9.57 -27.73
N ILE A 19 23.77 10.88 -27.95
CA ILE A 19 24.96 11.73 -27.70
C ILE A 19 25.34 11.66 -26.22
N ARG A 20 24.37 11.85 -25.31
CA ARG A 20 24.58 11.73 -23.87
C ARG A 20 25.14 10.36 -23.50
N ASN A 21 24.57 9.27 -24.03
CA ASN A 21 25.03 7.92 -23.74
C ASN A 21 26.44 7.67 -24.30
N ALA A 22 26.81 8.28 -25.43
CA ALA A 22 28.17 8.24 -25.98
C ALA A 22 29.17 8.96 -25.08
N VAL A 23 28.85 10.17 -24.61
CA VAL A 23 29.68 10.90 -23.61
C VAL A 23 29.81 10.09 -22.32
N ILE A 24 28.71 9.54 -21.83
CA ILE A 24 28.69 8.72 -20.63
C ILE A 24 29.62 7.50 -20.77
N ARG A 25 29.76 6.89 -21.95
CA ARG A 25 30.69 5.77 -22.19
C ARG A 25 32.15 6.13 -21.90
N LEU A 26 32.53 7.39 -22.08
CA LEU A 26 33.88 7.89 -21.85
C LEU A 26 34.15 8.20 -20.37
N LEU A 27 33.10 8.33 -19.55
CA LEU A 27 33.25 8.55 -18.11
C LEU A 27 33.56 7.23 -17.39
N PRO A 28 34.29 7.28 -16.25
CA PRO A 28 34.59 6.09 -15.48
C PRO A 28 33.34 5.28 -15.10
N ALA A 29 33.41 3.98 -15.32
CA ALA A 29 32.31 3.04 -15.11
C ALA A 29 31.91 2.95 -13.63
N PRO A 30 30.61 3.08 -13.29
CA PRO A 30 30.09 2.60 -12.01
C PRO A 30 30.04 1.07 -12.04
N GLU A 31 31.09 0.39 -11.57
CA GLU A 31 31.12 -1.07 -11.57
C GLU A 31 30.10 -1.66 -10.61
N PHE A 32 30.10 -1.20 -9.36
CA PHE A 32 29.06 -1.50 -8.39
C PHE A 32 28.38 -0.22 -7.94
N VAL A 33 27.05 -0.25 -7.91
CA VAL A 33 26.26 0.90 -7.44
C VAL A 33 25.72 0.60 -6.05
N VAL A 34 26.08 1.45 -5.09
CA VAL A 34 25.56 1.38 -3.72
C VAL A 34 24.18 2.03 -3.69
N VAL A 35 23.17 1.26 -3.31
CA VAL A 35 21.77 1.70 -3.20
C VAL A 35 21.30 1.44 -1.77
N THR A 36 20.61 2.39 -1.16
CA THR A 36 20.06 2.24 0.20
C THR A 36 18.55 2.25 0.13
N VAL A 37 17.91 1.17 0.59
CA VAL A 37 16.45 1.05 0.69
C VAL A 37 16.00 1.58 2.05
N ARG A 38 15.01 2.48 2.05
CA ARG A 38 14.44 3.06 3.27
C ARG A 38 13.03 3.59 3.04
N GLY A 39 12.32 3.83 4.14
CA GLY A 39 11.00 4.43 4.17
C GLY A 39 9.86 3.46 3.82
N PRO A 40 8.66 4.00 3.58
CA PRO A 40 7.43 3.21 3.42
C PRO A 40 7.26 2.56 2.05
N LEU A 41 8.07 2.94 1.05
CA LEU A 41 8.02 2.42 -0.33
C LEU A 41 6.59 2.29 -0.91
N PRO A 42 5.84 3.40 -1.03
CA PRO A 42 4.56 3.37 -1.72
C PRO A 42 4.76 2.88 -3.16
N GLU A 43 3.78 2.18 -3.71
CA GLU A 43 3.85 1.64 -5.07
C GLU A 43 4.16 2.73 -6.11
N ARG A 44 3.47 3.87 -6.00
CA ARG A 44 3.70 5.08 -6.80
C ARG A 44 3.71 6.30 -5.90
N ARG A 45 4.40 7.35 -6.34
CA ARG A 45 4.39 8.62 -5.60
C ARG A 45 2.96 9.15 -5.44
N PRO A 46 2.53 9.49 -4.21
CA PRO A 46 1.27 10.17 -4.00
C PRO A 46 1.22 11.47 -4.80
N VAL A 47 0.04 11.79 -5.34
CA VAL A 47 -0.18 13.03 -6.07
C VAL A 47 -0.37 14.16 -5.06
N SER A 48 0.72 14.66 -4.47
CA SER A 48 0.63 15.81 -3.56
C SER A 48 0.33 17.11 -4.32
N PRO A 49 -0.52 18.01 -3.78
CA PRO A 49 -0.71 19.34 -4.34
C PRO A 49 0.60 20.13 -4.29
N ALA A 50 1.19 20.40 -5.46
CA ALA A 50 2.46 21.11 -5.62
C ALA A 50 2.52 22.54 -5.04
N ARG A 51 1.42 23.07 -4.49
CA ARG A 51 1.35 24.39 -3.83
C ARG A 51 1.63 24.31 -2.33
N LEU A 52 1.07 23.32 -1.62
CA LEU A 52 1.26 23.18 -0.17
C LEU A 52 2.74 22.88 0.14
N ARG A 53 3.37 22.02 -0.67
CA ARG A 53 4.81 21.73 -0.57
C ARG A 53 5.70 22.94 -0.93
N ARG A 54 5.21 23.88 -1.74
CA ARG A 54 5.95 25.10 -2.09
C ARG A 54 5.89 26.15 -0.98
N TRP A 55 4.80 26.16 -0.21
CA TRP A 55 4.60 27.06 0.92
C TRP A 55 5.24 26.54 2.21
N LEU A 56 5.11 25.24 2.50
CA LEU A 56 5.73 24.57 3.66
C LEU A 56 7.19 24.15 3.45
N GLY A 57 7.65 24.09 2.19
CA GLY A 57 8.96 23.54 1.80
C GLY A 57 10.19 24.34 2.22
N ARG A 58 10.07 25.26 3.18
CA ARG A 58 11.21 25.85 3.91
C ARG A 58 11.31 25.42 5.37
N MET A 59 10.27 24.80 5.94
CA MET A 59 10.26 24.37 7.35
C MET A 59 10.47 22.86 7.53
N TRP A 60 10.10 22.03 6.54
CA TRP A 60 10.31 20.58 6.54
C TRP A 60 10.89 20.13 5.21
N ASP A 61 12.20 19.89 5.19
CA ASP A 61 12.98 19.56 3.99
C ASP A 61 13.18 18.04 3.83
N THR A 62 12.21 17.23 4.25
CA THR A 62 12.24 15.78 3.97
C THR A 62 11.80 15.53 2.53
N PRO A 63 12.68 14.99 1.67
CA PRO A 63 12.28 14.61 0.32
C PRO A 63 11.15 13.57 0.38
N PRO A 64 10.24 13.55 -0.62
CA PRO A 64 9.16 12.56 -0.64
C PRO A 64 9.75 11.14 -0.61
N PRO A 65 9.05 10.17 0.02
CA PRO A 65 9.53 8.80 0.08
C PRO A 65 9.74 8.24 -1.33
N GLU A 66 10.80 7.44 -1.49
CA GLU A 66 11.04 6.71 -2.74
C GLU A 66 9.90 5.73 -2.99
N SER A 67 9.47 5.59 -4.25
CA SER A 67 8.41 4.66 -4.63
C SER A 67 8.95 3.37 -5.26
N LEU A 68 8.15 2.30 -5.24
CA LEU A 68 8.51 1.04 -5.90
C LEU A 68 8.65 1.21 -7.42
N GLU A 69 7.86 2.09 -8.05
CA GLU A 69 8.04 2.49 -9.46
C GLU A 69 9.46 3.01 -9.74
N GLU A 70 9.96 3.89 -8.88
CA GLU A 70 11.30 4.45 -9.03
C GLU A 70 12.39 3.41 -8.78
N TRP A 71 12.17 2.47 -7.86
CA TRP A 71 13.06 1.34 -7.64
C TRP A 71 13.11 0.40 -8.85
N ARG A 72 11.95 0.06 -9.44
CA ARG A 72 11.90 -0.76 -10.66
C ARG A 72 12.57 -0.05 -11.85
N GLU A 73 12.37 1.26 -12.00
CA GLU A 73 13.06 2.04 -13.03
C GLU A 73 14.58 2.08 -12.78
N ARG A 74 15.01 2.33 -11.54
CA ARG A 74 16.42 2.29 -11.13
C ARG A 74 17.08 0.97 -11.47
N LEU A 75 16.47 -0.14 -11.06
CA LEU A 75 17.00 -1.48 -11.33
C LEU A 75 17.04 -1.79 -12.84
N ARG A 76 16.02 -1.38 -13.60
CA ARG A 76 15.99 -1.52 -15.07
C ARG A 76 17.12 -0.74 -15.74
N LEU A 77 17.39 0.50 -15.30
CA LEU A 77 18.49 1.32 -15.81
C LEU A 77 19.86 0.68 -15.52
N LEU A 78 20.05 0.15 -14.32
CA LEU A 78 21.29 -0.51 -13.92
C LEU A 78 21.50 -1.83 -14.67
N ALA A 79 20.44 -2.63 -14.87
CA ALA A 79 20.49 -3.86 -15.64
C ALA A 79 20.91 -3.60 -17.10
N GLY A 80 20.38 -2.53 -17.71
CA GLY A 80 20.65 -2.17 -19.10
C GLY A 80 22.01 -1.50 -19.37
N ASP A 81 22.79 -1.14 -18.34
CA ASP A 81 24.12 -0.56 -18.52
C ASP A 81 25.19 -1.68 -18.48
N PRO A 82 25.90 -1.97 -19.58
CA PRO A 82 26.90 -3.04 -19.60
C PRO A 82 28.11 -2.75 -18.72
N ARG A 83 28.30 -1.50 -18.28
CA ARG A 83 29.42 -1.11 -17.39
C ARG A 83 29.16 -1.41 -15.92
N VAL A 84 27.88 -1.59 -15.54
CA VAL A 84 27.49 -1.96 -14.19
C VAL A 84 27.64 -3.48 -14.07
N ARG A 85 28.48 -3.96 -13.16
CA ARG A 85 28.62 -5.38 -12.83
C ARG A 85 27.55 -5.83 -11.82
N GLY A 86 27.14 -4.95 -10.91
CA GLY A 86 26.14 -5.26 -9.90
C GLY A 86 25.74 -4.08 -9.01
N ILE A 87 24.98 -4.38 -7.95
CA ILE A 87 24.64 -3.41 -6.91
C ILE A 87 25.00 -3.95 -5.53
N VAL A 88 25.34 -3.02 -4.63
CA VAL A 88 25.41 -3.26 -3.18
C VAL A 88 24.16 -2.65 -2.56
N LEU A 89 23.29 -3.50 -2.04
CA LEU A 89 22.03 -3.17 -1.39
C LEU A 89 22.27 -2.96 0.09
N LYS A 90 22.20 -1.71 0.54
CA LYS A 90 22.15 -1.36 1.96
C LYS A 90 20.70 -1.18 2.40
N LEU A 91 20.46 -1.47 3.68
CA LEU A 91 19.17 -1.25 4.32
C LEU A 91 19.30 -0.10 5.31
N GLY A 92 18.37 0.86 5.24
CA GLY A 92 18.18 1.87 6.27
C GLY A 92 16.91 1.57 7.07
N ASP A 93 16.29 2.62 7.62
CA ASP A 93 14.99 2.52 8.29
C ASP A 93 13.89 2.09 7.30
N LEU A 94 13.53 0.80 7.32
CA LEU A 94 12.60 0.17 6.38
C LEU A 94 11.19 0.05 6.97
N GLN A 95 10.31 0.96 6.57
CA GLN A 95 8.93 1.05 7.08
C GLN A 95 7.89 0.41 6.14
N ALA A 96 8.34 -0.13 5.00
CA ALA A 96 7.47 -0.73 4.00
C ALA A 96 6.75 -1.98 4.53
N GLY A 97 5.49 -2.17 4.12
CA GLY A 97 4.77 -3.40 4.40
C GLY A 97 5.31 -4.59 3.59
N LEU A 98 5.01 -5.81 4.04
CA LEU A 98 5.56 -7.03 3.46
C LEU A 98 5.17 -7.20 1.98
N ALA A 99 3.95 -6.85 1.57
CA ALA A 99 3.53 -6.94 0.18
C ALA A 99 4.30 -5.96 -0.74
N SER A 100 4.61 -4.76 -0.24
CA SER A 100 5.53 -3.84 -0.94
C SER A 100 6.93 -4.45 -1.08
N LEU A 101 7.42 -5.11 -0.03
CA LEU A 101 8.73 -5.77 -0.05
C LEU A 101 8.77 -6.97 -0.98
N GLU A 102 7.69 -7.74 -1.11
CA GLU A 102 7.56 -8.79 -2.13
C GLU A 102 7.75 -8.21 -3.55
N GLY A 103 7.14 -7.06 -3.83
CA GLY A 103 7.29 -6.36 -5.11
C GLY A 103 8.73 -5.90 -5.36
N LEU A 104 9.39 -5.31 -4.35
CA LEU A 104 10.80 -4.92 -4.46
C LEU A 104 11.72 -6.15 -4.61
N ARG A 105 11.47 -7.21 -3.84
CA ARG A 105 12.19 -8.48 -3.89
C ARG A 105 12.09 -9.11 -5.29
N ARG A 106 10.89 -9.10 -5.90
CA ARG A 106 10.72 -9.57 -7.29
C ARG A 106 11.53 -8.73 -8.27
N ALA A 107 11.52 -7.41 -8.12
CA ALA A 107 12.33 -6.52 -8.96
C ALA A 107 13.86 -6.78 -8.80
N LEU A 108 14.32 -7.05 -7.58
CA LEU A 108 15.70 -7.43 -7.30
C LEU A 108 16.06 -8.79 -7.91
N ARG A 109 15.16 -9.78 -7.85
CA ARG A 109 15.35 -11.08 -8.54
C ARG A 109 15.42 -10.90 -10.06
N SER A 110 14.55 -10.06 -10.65
CA SER A 110 14.62 -9.74 -12.09
C SER A 110 15.93 -9.03 -12.45
N PHE A 111 16.44 -8.15 -11.59
CA PHE A 111 17.76 -7.55 -11.76
C PHE A 111 18.87 -8.61 -11.78
N ARG A 112 18.86 -9.56 -10.84
CA ARG A 112 19.80 -10.70 -10.82
C ARG A 112 19.71 -11.55 -12.08
N ALA A 113 18.49 -11.86 -12.53
CA ALA A 113 18.24 -12.65 -13.73
C ALA A 113 18.81 -12.00 -15.01
N SER A 114 19.12 -10.70 -15.01
CA SER A 114 19.84 -10.04 -16.10
C SER A 114 21.36 -10.32 -16.14
N GLY A 115 21.87 -11.18 -15.25
CA GLY A 115 23.29 -11.55 -15.13
C GLY A 115 24.12 -10.57 -14.30
N LYS A 116 23.47 -9.63 -13.60
CA LYS A 116 24.14 -8.66 -12.72
C LYS A 116 24.21 -9.20 -11.29
N ARG A 117 25.31 -8.89 -10.60
CA ARG A 117 25.51 -9.28 -9.20
C ARG A 117 24.65 -8.45 -8.25
N LEU A 118 24.05 -9.10 -7.25
CA LEU A 118 23.32 -8.45 -6.17
C LEU A 118 23.92 -8.86 -4.84
N VAL A 119 24.55 -7.91 -4.15
CA VAL A 119 25.12 -8.10 -2.81
C VAL A 119 24.33 -7.28 -1.81
N ALA A 120 23.86 -7.89 -0.71
CA ALA A 120 23.28 -7.17 0.41
C ALA A 120 24.34 -6.92 1.48
N TYR A 121 24.37 -5.72 2.04
CA TYR A 121 25.23 -5.36 3.17
C TYR A 121 24.37 -4.96 4.37
N LEU A 122 24.52 -5.68 5.47
CA LEU A 122 23.66 -5.61 6.66
C LEU A 122 24.45 -5.14 7.88
N GLU A 123 24.25 -3.89 8.29
CA GLU A 123 24.81 -3.37 9.55
C GLU A 123 23.90 -3.73 10.73
N THR A 124 22.59 -3.63 10.50
CA THR A 124 21.53 -4.10 11.38
C THR A 124 20.49 -4.80 10.51
N CYS A 125 19.79 -5.77 11.07
CA CYS A 125 18.80 -6.51 10.30
C CYS A 125 17.63 -6.99 11.15
N ASP A 126 16.44 -6.45 10.85
CA ASP A 126 15.18 -6.99 11.33
C ASP A 126 14.61 -8.02 10.34
N LEU A 127 13.46 -8.63 10.67
CA LEU A 127 12.77 -9.59 9.81
C LEU A 127 12.51 -9.06 8.39
N ARG A 128 12.11 -7.79 8.26
CA ARG A 128 11.80 -7.16 6.96
C ARG A 128 13.06 -6.94 6.13
N GLY A 129 14.10 -6.45 6.80
CA GLY A 129 15.40 -6.24 6.21
C GLY A 129 15.99 -7.54 5.71
N TYR A 130 15.94 -8.60 6.52
CA TYR A 130 16.50 -9.91 6.14
C TYR A 130 15.69 -10.55 5.02
N TYR A 131 14.35 -10.44 5.09
CA TYR A 131 13.46 -10.86 4.01
C TYR A 131 13.83 -10.21 2.67
N LEU A 132 14.18 -8.92 2.66
CA LEU A 132 14.63 -8.26 1.42
C LEU A 132 16.07 -8.67 1.04
N ALA A 133 16.98 -8.71 2.02
CA ALA A 133 18.39 -9.00 1.84
C ALA A 133 18.64 -10.40 1.27
N SER A 134 17.86 -11.40 1.70
CA SER A 134 17.94 -12.77 1.20
C SER A 134 17.63 -12.88 -0.31
N ALA A 135 17.19 -11.80 -0.98
CA ALA A 135 17.05 -11.78 -2.43
C ALA A 135 18.41 -11.72 -3.13
N ALA A 136 19.44 -11.26 -2.42
CA ALA A 136 20.81 -11.16 -2.88
C ALA A 136 21.43 -12.55 -3.05
N GLU A 137 22.42 -12.62 -3.95
CA GLU A 137 23.24 -13.83 -4.09
C GLU A 137 24.31 -13.92 -3.00
N THR A 138 24.68 -12.77 -2.44
CA THR A 138 25.68 -12.65 -1.38
C THR A 138 25.14 -11.69 -0.33
N VAL A 139 25.08 -12.14 0.91
CA VAL A 139 24.76 -11.36 2.10
C VAL A 139 26.04 -11.18 2.89
N VAL A 140 26.43 -9.93 3.09
CA VAL A 140 27.64 -9.54 3.81
C VAL A 140 27.23 -8.73 5.03
N ALA A 141 27.90 -8.95 6.16
CA ALA A 141 27.71 -8.15 7.36
C ALA A 141 29.05 -7.93 8.07
N PRO A 142 29.28 -6.80 8.76
CA PRO A 142 30.43 -6.66 9.64
C PRO A 142 30.31 -7.64 10.82
N GLU A 143 31.42 -7.94 11.49
CA GLU A 143 31.43 -8.81 12.68
C GLU A 143 30.51 -8.30 13.80
N SER A 144 30.37 -6.98 13.89
CA SER A 144 29.55 -6.26 14.86
C SER A 144 28.08 -6.15 14.46
N ALA A 145 27.67 -6.74 13.34
CA ALA A 145 26.29 -6.63 12.88
C ALA A 145 25.31 -7.24 13.87
N GLU A 146 24.23 -6.51 14.12
CA GLU A 146 23.14 -6.96 14.98
C GLU A 146 22.02 -7.56 14.12
N LEU A 147 21.84 -8.88 14.19
CA LEU A 147 20.78 -9.58 13.47
C LEU A 147 19.64 -9.87 14.43
N SER A 148 18.80 -8.84 14.62
CA SER A 148 17.56 -8.88 15.38
C SER A 148 16.43 -9.52 14.55
N TRP A 149 16.62 -10.79 14.20
CA TRP A 149 15.68 -11.55 13.39
C TRP A 149 14.64 -12.28 14.24
N HIS A 150 13.68 -11.53 14.77
CA HIS A 150 12.58 -12.06 15.56
C HIS A 150 11.38 -12.49 14.70
N GLY A 151 10.55 -13.38 15.26
CA GLY A 151 9.30 -13.83 14.63
C GLY A 151 8.24 -12.73 14.47
N LEU A 152 7.09 -13.12 13.92
CA LEU A 152 5.93 -12.24 13.78
C LEU A 152 5.10 -12.24 15.06
N ARG A 153 4.56 -11.07 15.41
CA ARG A 153 3.59 -10.95 16.51
C ARG A 153 2.48 -9.96 16.16
N SER A 154 1.30 -10.21 16.70
CA SER A 154 0.18 -9.27 16.70
C SER A 154 -0.19 -8.92 18.13
N GLU A 155 -0.12 -7.64 18.46
CA GLU A 155 -0.49 -7.12 19.78
C GLU A 155 -1.75 -6.27 19.67
N THR A 156 -2.62 -6.37 20.66
CA THR A 156 -3.83 -5.53 20.73
C THR A 156 -4.07 -5.11 22.16
N THR A 157 -4.01 -3.80 22.40
CA THR A 157 -4.39 -3.20 23.67
C THR A 157 -5.91 -3.05 23.74
N PHE A 158 -6.54 -3.69 24.72
CA PHE A 158 -7.97 -3.57 24.97
C PHE A 158 -8.23 -2.45 25.98
N LEU A 159 -9.11 -1.53 25.62
CA LEU A 159 -9.40 -0.29 26.33
C LEU A 159 -10.74 -0.31 27.05
N ARG A 160 -11.58 -1.34 26.84
CA ARG A 160 -12.93 -1.42 27.42
C ARG A 160 -12.98 -1.09 28.91
N VAL A 161 -12.12 -1.72 29.71
CA VAL A 161 -12.08 -1.53 31.17
C VAL A 161 -11.68 -0.10 31.53
N ALA A 162 -10.74 0.50 30.80
CA ALA A 162 -10.33 1.89 31.02
C ALA A 162 -11.44 2.87 30.64
N LEU A 163 -12.12 2.64 29.52
CA LEU A 163 -13.24 3.47 29.06
C LEU A 163 -14.40 3.45 30.06
N ASP A 164 -14.78 2.26 30.56
CA ASP A 164 -15.83 2.11 31.58
C ASP A 164 -15.48 2.90 32.86
N ARG A 165 -14.22 2.83 33.32
CA ARG A 165 -13.74 3.63 34.47
C ARG A 165 -13.85 5.13 34.22
N LEU A 166 -13.57 5.59 33.01
CA LEU A 166 -13.70 6.98 32.62
C LEU A 166 -15.16 7.40 32.39
N GLY A 167 -16.13 6.48 32.39
CA GLY A 167 -17.53 6.80 32.05
C GLY A 167 -17.74 7.03 30.55
N ILE A 168 -16.83 6.54 29.71
CA ILE A 168 -16.95 6.56 28.25
C ILE A 168 -17.57 5.24 27.81
N ARG A 169 -18.75 5.27 27.18
CA ARG A 169 -19.38 4.04 26.63
C ARG A 169 -19.07 3.89 25.16
N ALA A 170 -18.47 2.76 24.79
CA ALA A 170 -18.31 2.37 23.38
C ALA A 170 -19.61 1.70 22.88
N GLN A 171 -20.39 2.40 22.05
CA GLN A 171 -21.64 1.90 21.46
C GLN A 171 -21.42 1.57 19.99
N PHE A 172 -20.69 0.49 19.73
CA PHE A 172 -20.46 -0.03 18.38
C PHE A 172 -21.18 -1.35 18.17
N SER A 173 -21.78 -1.49 17.00
CA SER A 173 -22.40 -2.73 16.50
C SER A 173 -21.65 -3.19 15.25
N HIS A 174 -21.55 -4.49 15.04
CA HIS A 174 -20.86 -5.08 13.90
C HIS A 174 -21.66 -6.27 13.35
N ILE A 175 -21.51 -6.52 12.05
CA ILE A 175 -22.08 -7.70 11.40
C ILE A 175 -21.03 -8.79 11.34
N ALA A 176 -21.34 -9.90 12.02
CA ALA A 176 -20.56 -11.12 12.14
C ALA A 176 -19.22 -11.01 12.91
N GLU A 177 -18.76 -12.15 13.42
CA GLU A 177 -17.82 -12.26 14.54
C GLU A 177 -16.36 -11.91 14.21
N TYR A 178 -15.98 -11.90 12.93
CA TYR A 178 -14.62 -11.55 12.51
C TYR A 178 -14.49 -10.06 12.16
N LYS A 179 -15.55 -9.26 12.27
CA LYS A 179 -15.46 -7.81 12.06
C LYS A 179 -14.92 -7.09 13.31
N THR A 180 -13.61 -7.20 13.52
CA THR A 180 -13.00 -6.91 14.82
C THR A 180 -12.49 -5.48 15.02
N ALA A 181 -12.74 -4.55 14.10
CA ALA A 181 -12.16 -3.19 14.12
C ALA A 181 -12.44 -2.41 15.42
N THR A 182 -13.56 -2.68 16.08
CA THR A 182 -13.98 -2.03 17.34
C THR A 182 -13.81 -2.92 18.58
N HIS A 183 -13.34 -4.16 18.43
CA HIS A 183 -13.24 -5.12 19.54
C HIS A 183 -12.40 -4.61 20.70
N ARG A 184 -11.34 -3.85 20.40
CA ARG A 184 -10.48 -3.24 21.43
C ARG A 184 -11.23 -2.29 22.37
N PHE A 185 -12.38 -1.75 21.94
CA PHE A 185 -13.22 -0.86 22.75
C PHE A 185 -14.39 -1.60 23.39
N LEU A 186 -14.87 -2.67 22.74
CA LEU A 186 -16.05 -3.42 23.18
C LEU A 186 -15.73 -4.49 24.23
N TYR A 187 -14.59 -5.15 24.11
CA TYR A 187 -14.23 -6.31 24.93
C TYR A 187 -13.02 -6.01 25.82
N PRO A 188 -12.89 -6.70 26.98
CA PRO A 188 -11.72 -6.55 27.85
C PRO A 188 -10.49 -7.34 27.34
N LYS A 189 -10.68 -8.26 26.40
CA LYS A 189 -9.64 -9.11 25.80
C LYS A 189 -10.09 -9.61 24.43
N MET A 190 -9.16 -10.24 23.71
CA MET A 190 -9.40 -10.82 22.40
C MET A 190 -10.47 -11.91 22.43
N THR A 191 -11.43 -11.83 21.52
CA THR A 191 -12.47 -12.87 21.36
C THR A 191 -11.90 -14.11 20.64
N PRO A 192 -12.48 -15.31 20.80
CA PRO A 192 -12.01 -16.50 20.08
C PRO A 192 -11.96 -16.33 18.54
N PRO A 193 -12.99 -15.76 17.87
CA PRO A 193 -12.92 -15.51 16.43
C PRO A 193 -11.85 -14.49 16.02
N GLN A 194 -11.64 -13.44 16.82
CA GLN A 194 -10.57 -12.49 16.59
C GLN A 194 -9.19 -13.17 16.66
N ARG A 195 -9.00 -14.05 17.66
CA ARG A 195 -7.76 -14.81 17.82
C ARG A 195 -7.52 -15.73 16.64
N GLU A 196 -8.52 -16.51 16.24
CA GLU A 196 -8.44 -17.42 15.11
C GLU A 196 -8.07 -16.71 13.80
N MET A 197 -8.70 -15.56 13.52
CA MET A 197 -8.39 -14.78 12.32
C MET A 197 -6.96 -14.24 12.33
N LEU A 198 -6.52 -13.66 13.46
CA LEU A 198 -5.17 -13.12 13.58
C LEU A 198 -4.12 -14.23 13.51
N ASP A 199 -4.37 -15.37 14.14
CA ASP A 199 -3.53 -16.56 14.08
C ASP A 199 -3.39 -17.05 12.64
N THR A 200 -4.50 -17.19 11.90
CA THR A 200 -4.49 -17.56 10.48
C THR A 200 -3.59 -16.62 9.65
N VAL A 201 -3.78 -15.30 9.81
CA VAL A 201 -3.00 -14.30 9.07
C VAL A 201 -1.51 -14.39 9.44
N LEU A 202 -1.19 -14.55 10.73
CA LEU A 202 0.18 -14.71 11.20
C LEU A 202 0.82 -15.98 10.65
N SER A 203 0.16 -17.13 10.75
CA SER A 203 0.69 -18.42 10.28
C SER A 203 0.94 -18.40 8.77
N THR A 204 -0.01 -17.92 7.96
CA THR A 204 0.18 -17.81 6.51
C THR A 204 1.34 -16.88 6.15
N THR A 205 1.43 -15.73 6.82
CA THR A 205 2.51 -14.77 6.58
C THR A 205 3.87 -15.35 7.00
N PHE A 206 3.93 -16.00 8.17
CA PHE A 206 5.15 -16.58 8.71
C PHE A 206 5.68 -17.71 7.81
N ALA A 207 4.81 -18.64 7.42
CA ALA A 207 5.16 -19.72 6.50
C ALA A 207 5.67 -19.19 5.16
N HIS A 208 5.06 -18.11 4.63
CA HIS A 208 5.56 -17.47 3.41
C HIS A 208 6.99 -16.91 3.58
N LEU A 209 7.27 -16.20 4.68
CA LEU A 209 8.59 -15.64 4.94
C LEU A 209 9.65 -16.75 5.08
N ILE A 210 9.34 -17.82 5.81
CA ILE A 210 10.23 -18.97 5.99
C ILE A 210 10.54 -19.62 4.65
N ALA A 211 9.51 -20.00 3.88
CA ALA A 211 9.68 -20.68 2.60
C ALA A 211 10.54 -19.85 1.62
N VAL A 212 10.30 -18.54 1.56
CA VAL A 212 11.02 -17.63 0.66
C VAL A 212 12.49 -17.45 1.06
N VAL A 213 12.78 -17.43 2.36
CA VAL A 213 14.16 -17.34 2.86
C VAL A 213 14.87 -18.68 2.69
N ALA A 214 14.22 -19.79 3.02
CA ALA A 214 14.75 -21.14 2.86
C ALA A 214 15.13 -21.43 1.40
N GLU A 215 14.24 -21.14 0.45
CA GLU A 215 14.51 -21.23 -1.00
C GLU A 215 15.75 -20.42 -1.38
N ALA A 216 15.82 -19.16 -0.91
CA ALA A 216 16.86 -18.25 -1.34
C ALA A 216 18.24 -18.51 -0.72
N ARG A 217 18.28 -19.10 0.48
CA ARG A 217 19.51 -19.47 1.19
C ARG A 217 19.92 -20.92 0.97
N GLY A 218 19.06 -21.74 0.34
CA GLY A 218 19.33 -23.15 0.08
C GLY A 218 19.41 -23.98 1.36
N VAL A 219 18.54 -23.67 2.33
CA VAL A 219 18.46 -24.35 3.64
C VAL A 219 17.06 -24.92 3.85
N ALA A 220 16.90 -25.81 4.83
CA ALA A 220 15.58 -26.32 5.20
C ALA A 220 14.74 -25.23 5.90
N GLU A 221 13.41 -25.28 5.72
CA GLU A 221 12.47 -24.36 6.40
C GLU A 221 12.62 -24.42 7.92
N THR A 222 12.81 -25.61 8.50
CA THR A 222 13.05 -25.80 9.95
C THR A 222 14.30 -25.07 10.43
N SER A 223 15.36 -24.97 9.60
CA SER A 223 16.59 -24.25 9.97
C SER A 223 16.36 -22.74 10.04
N VAL A 224 15.45 -22.22 9.20
CA VAL A 224 15.03 -20.82 9.23
C VAL A 224 14.17 -20.55 10.46
N GLU A 225 13.24 -21.44 10.79
CA GLU A 225 12.44 -21.36 12.01
C GLU A 225 13.32 -21.34 13.26
N GLU A 226 14.24 -22.29 13.39
CA GLU A 226 15.21 -22.34 14.50
C GLU A 226 16.04 -21.07 14.61
N ALA A 227 16.41 -20.44 13.49
CA ALA A 227 17.15 -19.18 13.49
C ALA A 227 16.30 -18.01 13.99
N ILE A 228 15.01 -17.98 13.64
CA ILE A 228 14.05 -16.98 14.11
C ILE A 228 13.78 -17.14 15.61
N ASP A 229 13.73 -18.38 16.11
CA ASP A 229 13.50 -18.68 17.53
C ASP A 229 14.67 -18.28 18.43
N VAL A 230 15.90 -18.22 17.89
CA VAL A 230 17.05 -17.61 18.59
C VAL A 230 16.83 -16.10 18.79
N GLY A 231 16.17 -15.44 17.84
CA GLY A 231 15.77 -14.03 17.90
C GLY A 231 16.90 -13.03 17.65
N LEU A 232 18.03 -13.15 18.36
CA LEU A 232 19.20 -12.29 18.21
C LEU A 232 20.45 -13.12 17.92
N MET A 233 21.10 -12.85 16.79
CA MET A 233 22.31 -13.56 16.38
C MET A 233 23.44 -12.59 16.04
N THR A 234 24.67 -13.05 16.30
CA THR A 234 25.89 -12.44 15.75
C THR A 234 26.04 -12.78 14.27
N ALA A 235 26.85 -11.98 13.56
CA ALA A 235 27.18 -12.26 12.16
C ALA A 235 27.82 -13.64 11.96
N MET A 236 28.65 -14.09 12.90
CA MET A 236 29.33 -15.38 12.87
C MET A 236 28.35 -16.56 13.03
N GLU A 237 27.39 -16.46 13.97
CA GLU A 237 26.35 -17.48 14.14
C GLU A 237 25.45 -17.59 12.91
N ALA A 238 25.04 -16.44 12.36
CA ALA A 238 24.25 -16.41 11.13
C ALA A 238 25.03 -16.95 9.93
N GLN A 239 26.35 -16.72 9.86
CA GLN A 239 27.20 -17.35 8.85
C GLN A 239 27.25 -18.88 9.01
N GLY A 240 27.40 -19.38 10.24
CA GLY A 240 27.35 -20.81 10.56
C GLY A 240 26.02 -21.47 10.15
N ARG A 241 24.92 -20.71 10.18
CA ARG A 241 23.57 -21.12 9.73
C ARG A 241 23.32 -20.88 8.23
N LYS A 242 24.32 -20.43 7.46
CA LYS A 242 24.22 -20.07 6.03
C LYS A 242 23.26 -18.91 5.73
N LEU A 243 22.95 -18.09 6.73
CA LEU A 243 22.13 -16.89 6.57
C LEU A 243 22.95 -15.69 6.11
N ILE A 244 24.24 -15.69 6.44
CA ILE A 244 25.24 -14.74 5.93
C ILE A 244 26.27 -15.53 5.12
N ASP A 245 26.74 -14.94 4.03
CA ASP A 245 27.77 -15.53 3.20
C ASP A 245 29.17 -15.12 3.70
N LEU A 246 29.36 -13.83 4.00
CA LEU A 246 30.66 -13.26 4.35
C LEU A 246 30.54 -12.30 5.53
N VAL A 247 31.53 -12.37 6.43
CA VAL A 247 31.72 -11.38 7.50
C VAL A 247 32.84 -10.44 7.07
N ALA A 248 32.49 -9.18 6.80
CA ALA A 248 33.42 -8.14 6.34
C ALA A 248 32.85 -6.73 6.60
N PHE A 249 33.74 -5.76 6.79
CA PHE A 249 33.38 -4.34 6.89
C PHE A 249 33.10 -3.72 5.52
N GLU A 250 32.43 -2.57 5.51
CA GLU A 250 32.04 -1.89 4.27
C GLU A 250 33.25 -1.51 3.41
N ASP A 251 34.33 -1.05 4.05
CA ASP A 251 35.57 -0.64 3.38
C ASP A 251 36.32 -1.81 2.74
N GLU A 252 36.00 -3.04 3.13
CA GLU A 252 36.54 -4.27 2.55
C GLU A 252 35.75 -4.74 1.32
N LEU A 253 34.51 -4.27 1.12
CA LEU A 253 33.67 -4.64 -0.03
C LEU A 253 34.33 -4.45 -1.40
N PRO A 254 35.11 -3.37 -1.66
CA PRO A 254 35.88 -3.24 -2.90
C PRO A 254 36.81 -4.44 -3.15
N ARG A 255 37.45 -4.99 -2.11
CA ARG A 255 38.33 -6.16 -2.23
C ARG A 255 37.52 -7.46 -2.36
N VAL A 256 36.44 -7.60 -1.60
CA VAL A 256 35.51 -8.75 -1.70
C VAL A 256 34.91 -8.87 -3.10
N LEU A 257 34.63 -7.74 -3.75
CA LEU A 257 34.05 -7.65 -5.09
C LEU A 257 35.10 -7.54 -6.22
N ALA A 258 36.38 -7.75 -5.89
CA ALA A 258 37.47 -7.65 -6.85
C ALA A 258 37.31 -8.63 -8.01
N GLN A 259 37.86 -8.26 -9.16
CA GLN A 259 37.96 -9.12 -10.34
C GLN A 259 39.34 -8.89 -10.95
N ASP A 260 39.99 -9.99 -11.35
CA ASP A 260 41.35 -9.99 -11.90
C ASP A 260 42.37 -9.26 -11.00
N GLY A 261 42.21 -9.42 -9.67
CA GLY A 261 43.07 -8.79 -8.66
C GLY A 261 42.84 -7.29 -8.43
N ARG A 262 41.92 -6.65 -9.16
CA ARG A 262 41.61 -5.21 -9.00
C ARG A 262 40.39 -4.98 -8.10
N PRO A 263 40.48 -4.14 -7.06
CA PRO A 263 39.33 -3.77 -6.25
C PRO A 263 38.20 -3.15 -7.08
N ALA A 264 36.97 -3.54 -6.76
CA ALA A 264 35.78 -3.01 -7.39
C ALA A 264 35.58 -1.53 -7.08
N ARG A 265 35.13 -0.76 -8.08
CA ARG A 265 34.72 0.62 -7.86
C ARG A 265 33.25 0.70 -7.43
N LEU A 266 33.02 1.08 -6.17
CA LEU A 266 31.68 1.32 -5.62
C LEU A 266 31.31 2.80 -5.74
N ILE A 267 30.10 3.09 -6.22
CA ILE A 267 29.61 4.46 -6.40
C ILE A 267 28.17 4.57 -5.85
N PRO A 268 27.85 5.53 -4.98
CA PRO A 268 26.48 5.77 -4.53
C PRO A 268 25.52 6.10 -5.68
N TRP A 269 24.27 5.64 -5.58
CA TRP A 269 23.23 5.89 -6.59
C TRP A 269 23.07 7.37 -6.98
N LEU A 270 23.20 8.29 -6.02
CA LEU A 270 23.07 9.73 -6.31
C LEU A 270 24.08 10.20 -7.37
N LEU A 271 25.31 9.68 -7.32
CA LEU A 271 26.36 9.98 -8.31
C LEU A 271 26.20 9.12 -9.56
N ALA A 272 25.86 7.83 -9.40
CA ALA A 272 25.69 6.90 -10.51
C ALA A 272 24.51 7.29 -11.43
N SER A 273 23.39 7.77 -10.88
CA SER A 273 22.17 8.13 -11.63
C SER A 273 22.41 9.17 -12.74
N ARG A 274 23.39 10.06 -12.56
CA ARG A 274 23.81 11.05 -13.58
C ARG A 274 24.63 10.42 -14.71
N ARG A 275 25.25 9.27 -14.45
CA ARG A 275 26.22 8.58 -15.31
C ARG A 275 25.74 7.23 -15.85
N VAL A 276 24.54 6.76 -15.50
CA VAL A 276 23.98 5.52 -16.03
C VAL A 276 23.33 5.78 -17.39
N ARG A 277 23.51 4.86 -18.33
CA ARG A 277 22.89 4.94 -19.66
C ARG A 277 21.36 4.97 -19.53
N LYS A 278 20.70 5.79 -20.34
CA LYS A 278 19.22 5.75 -20.45
C LYS A 278 18.84 5.09 -21.76
N PRO A 279 17.84 4.20 -21.78
CA PRO A 279 17.40 3.56 -23.00
C PRO A 279 16.89 4.61 -23.99
N VAL A 280 17.31 4.47 -25.24
CA VAL A 280 16.76 5.25 -26.36
C VAL A 280 15.42 4.64 -26.71
N ARG A 281 14.35 5.41 -26.68
CA ARG A 281 12.98 4.90 -26.91
C ARG A 281 12.54 5.32 -28.30
N TRP A 282 12.88 4.51 -29.28
CA TRP A 282 12.23 4.61 -30.59
C TRP A 282 10.80 4.15 -30.42
N ARG A 283 9.85 4.99 -30.83
CA ARG A 283 8.41 4.81 -30.65
C ARG A 283 8.01 3.33 -30.69
N SER A 284 7.38 2.84 -29.62
CA SER A 284 6.74 1.54 -29.73
C SER A 284 5.66 1.66 -30.81
N ARG A 285 5.61 0.72 -31.75
CA ARG A 285 4.56 0.69 -32.79
C ARG A 285 3.16 0.57 -32.15
N HIS A 286 3.10 0.24 -30.85
CA HIS A 286 1.91 0.08 -30.05
C HIS A 286 1.40 1.42 -29.52
N ARG A 287 0.22 1.82 -30.02
CA ARG A 287 -0.45 3.05 -29.58
C ARG A 287 -1.30 2.77 -28.34
N GLY A 288 -0.98 3.40 -27.22
CA GLY A 288 -1.80 3.37 -26.02
C GLY A 288 -1.03 3.68 -24.75
N ALA A 289 -1.76 3.73 -23.64
CA ALA A 289 -1.24 3.85 -22.28
C ALA A 289 -2.14 3.07 -21.32
N ILE A 290 -1.60 2.70 -20.17
CA ILE A 290 -2.38 2.21 -19.03
C ILE A 290 -2.52 3.35 -18.03
N ALA A 291 -3.75 3.64 -17.63
CA ALA A 291 -4.03 4.62 -16.58
C ALA A 291 -3.95 3.95 -15.21
N VAL A 292 -3.43 4.65 -14.21
CA VAL A 292 -3.44 4.23 -12.82
C VAL A 292 -4.29 5.21 -12.02
N VAL A 293 -5.30 4.70 -11.34
CA VAL A 293 -6.18 5.44 -10.42
C VAL A 293 -5.89 4.92 -9.02
N GLN A 294 -5.54 5.81 -8.10
CA GLN A 294 -5.10 5.43 -6.75
C GLN A 294 -6.20 5.67 -5.72
N VAL A 295 -6.56 4.63 -4.97
CA VAL A 295 -7.43 4.66 -3.79
C VAL A 295 -6.53 4.47 -2.57
N LEU A 296 -6.12 5.58 -1.96
CA LEU A 296 -5.16 5.60 -0.86
C LEU A 296 -5.84 6.06 0.43
N GLY A 297 -5.56 5.35 1.53
CA GLY A 297 -6.06 5.70 2.86
C GLY A 297 -7.57 5.51 3.02
N ALA A 298 -8.16 6.19 4.00
CA ALA A 298 -9.56 5.99 4.35
C ALA A 298 -10.50 6.52 3.26
N ILE A 299 -11.57 5.77 2.97
CA ILE A 299 -12.58 6.15 1.97
C ILE A 299 -13.66 7.00 2.63
N VAL A 300 -13.93 8.18 2.08
CA VAL A 300 -14.85 9.16 2.66
C VAL A 300 -15.88 9.69 1.65
N PRO A 301 -17.03 10.19 2.11
CA PRO A 301 -17.92 11.01 1.28
C PRO A 301 -17.24 12.31 0.84
N GLY A 302 -17.61 12.80 -0.35
CA GLY A 302 -17.10 14.05 -0.93
C GLY A 302 -15.78 13.89 -1.68
N GLU A 303 -14.93 14.91 -1.55
CA GLU A 303 -13.66 15.06 -2.25
C GLU A 303 -12.48 14.40 -1.53
N SER A 304 -11.47 13.96 -2.30
CA SER A 304 -10.20 13.51 -1.72
C SER A 304 -9.48 14.65 -1.01
N ARG A 305 -8.85 14.35 0.13
CA ARG A 305 -8.15 15.33 0.98
C ARG A 305 -6.85 14.72 1.49
N ASP A 306 -5.79 15.53 1.48
CA ASP A 306 -4.54 15.24 2.19
C ASP A 306 -4.46 16.17 3.40
N LEU A 307 -4.45 15.60 4.60
CA LEU A 307 -4.37 16.33 5.86
C LEU A 307 -2.90 16.53 6.26
N PRO A 308 -2.54 17.71 6.80
CA PRO A 308 -1.15 18.00 7.20
C PRO A 308 -0.72 17.17 8.42
N VAL A 309 -1.67 16.76 9.26
CA VAL A 309 -1.44 15.92 10.44
C VAL A 309 -2.36 14.70 10.31
N PRO A 310 -1.85 13.47 10.53
CA PRO A 310 -2.68 12.27 10.48
C PRO A 310 -3.73 12.32 11.60
N LEU A 311 -4.99 12.07 11.25
CA LEU A 311 -6.04 11.88 12.24
C LEU A 311 -5.97 10.45 12.81
N PRO A 312 -6.25 10.25 14.10
CA PRO A 312 -6.44 8.91 14.66
C PRO A 312 -7.45 8.13 13.80
N LEU A 313 -7.11 6.88 13.48
CA LEU A 313 -7.92 5.92 12.69
C LEU A 313 -8.11 6.25 11.19
N LEU A 314 -8.21 7.53 10.80
CA LEU A 314 -8.41 7.93 9.39
C LEU A 314 -7.10 8.14 8.62
N GLY A 315 -6.00 8.36 9.33
CA GLY A 315 -4.71 8.67 8.71
C GLY A 315 -4.67 10.08 8.11
N HIS A 316 -3.71 10.30 7.21
CA HIS A 316 -3.49 11.61 6.58
C HIS A 316 -4.07 11.70 5.16
N GLN A 317 -4.28 10.57 4.48
CA GLN A 317 -4.83 10.53 3.11
C GLN A 317 -6.26 10.03 3.15
N LEU A 318 -7.17 10.81 2.58
CA LEU A 318 -8.58 10.49 2.46
C LEU A 318 -8.95 10.41 0.98
N THR A 319 -9.49 9.26 0.57
CA THR A 319 -10.02 9.07 -0.79
C THR A 319 -11.50 9.37 -0.83
N GLY A 320 -11.88 10.44 -1.52
CA GLY A 320 -13.26 10.85 -1.71
C GLY A 320 -13.90 10.28 -2.97
N HIS A 321 -15.15 9.80 -2.87
CA HIS A 321 -15.85 9.21 -4.01
C HIS A 321 -16.07 10.17 -5.19
N GLU A 322 -16.24 11.47 -4.96
CA GLU A 322 -16.42 12.46 -6.04
C GLU A 322 -15.14 12.64 -6.86
N SER A 323 -14.00 12.74 -6.18
CA SER A 323 -12.67 12.77 -6.80
C SER A 323 -12.39 11.49 -7.58
N MET A 324 -12.75 10.32 -7.04
CA MET A 324 -12.59 9.04 -7.72
C MET A 324 -13.48 8.92 -8.96
N ALA A 325 -14.76 9.30 -8.86
CA ALA A 325 -15.68 9.31 -10.00
C ALA A 325 -15.14 10.18 -11.14
N ARG A 326 -14.64 11.39 -10.85
CA ARG A 326 -14.03 12.26 -11.88
C ARG A 326 -12.76 11.66 -12.48
N THR A 327 -11.91 11.05 -11.66
CA THR A 327 -10.65 10.43 -12.12
C THR A 327 -10.92 9.24 -13.03
N LEU A 328 -11.84 8.35 -12.64
CA LEU A 328 -12.27 7.20 -13.43
C LEU A 328 -12.89 7.63 -14.76
N ARG A 329 -13.81 8.60 -14.74
CA ARG A 329 -14.42 9.16 -15.97
C ARG A 329 -13.38 9.85 -16.87
N ALA A 330 -12.35 10.49 -16.30
CA ALA A 330 -11.27 11.07 -17.09
C ALA A 330 -10.42 9.98 -17.78
N ALA A 331 -10.09 8.90 -17.06
CA ALA A 331 -9.37 7.76 -17.61
C ALA A 331 -10.18 7.03 -18.69
N GLU A 332 -11.50 6.89 -18.49
CA GLU A 332 -12.46 6.35 -19.47
C GLU A 332 -12.47 7.19 -20.76
N ARG A 333 -12.58 8.52 -20.67
CA ARG A 333 -12.66 9.41 -21.86
C ARG A 333 -11.33 9.58 -22.59
N ALA A 334 -10.21 9.34 -21.93
CA ALA A 334 -8.89 9.53 -22.53
C ALA A 334 -8.64 8.52 -23.67
N ARG A 335 -8.72 8.95 -24.94
CA ARG A 335 -8.55 8.10 -26.13
C ARG A 335 -7.21 7.36 -26.20
N GLY A 336 -6.18 7.88 -25.52
CA GLY A 336 -4.87 7.22 -25.42
C GLY A 336 -4.82 6.09 -24.38
N VAL A 337 -5.73 6.07 -23.41
CA VAL A 337 -5.79 5.05 -22.36
C VAL A 337 -6.55 3.83 -22.88
N ARG A 338 -5.97 2.64 -22.72
CA ARG A 338 -6.53 1.37 -23.21
C ARG A 338 -7.03 0.45 -22.10
N ALA A 339 -6.44 0.54 -20.91
CA ALA A 339 -6.89 -0.13 -19.70
C ALA A 339 -6.58 0.73 -18.47
N ILE A 340 -7.23 0.41 -17.35
CA ILE A 340 -7.10 1.10 -16.07
C ILE A 340 -6.63 0.11 -15.02
N ILE A 341 -5.66 0.51 -14.21
CA ILE A 341 -5.30 -0.15 -12.98
C ILE A 341 -5.87 0.68 -11.82
N LEU A 342 -6.75 0.08 -11.04
CA LEU A 342 -7.20 0.62 -9.77
C LEU A 342 -6.24 0.13 -8.67
N HIS A 343 -5.30 0.99 -8.28
CA HIS A 343 -4.36 0.69 -7.19
C HIS A 343 -5.02 1.03 -5.86
N VAL A 344 -5.25 0.01 -5.03
CA VAL A 344 -5.93 0.13 -3.73
C VAL A 344 -4.95 -0.14 -2.59
N GLU A 345 -4.78 0.85 -1.72
CA GLU A 345 -4.03 0.78 -0.46
C GLU A 345 -4.91 1.43 0.62
N SER A 346 -5.91 0.68 1.10
CA SER A 346 -6.98 1.18 1.96
C SER A 346 -7.57 0.09 2.85
N GLY A 347 -7.72 0.39 4.15
CA GLY A 347 -8.48 -0.44 5.10
C GLY A 347 -10.00 -0.32 4.94
N GLY A 348 -10.48 0.62 4.11
CA GLY A 348 -11.90 0.89 3.89
C GLY A 348 -12.34 2.27 4.38
N GLY A 349 -13.60 2.35 4.82
CA GLY A 349 -14.24 3.59 5.29
C GLY A 349 -15.73 3.59 4.98
N SER A 350 -16.24 4.73 4.52
CA SER A 350 -17.66 4.93 4.24
C SER A 350 -18.20 3.93 3.21
N ALA A 351 -19.16 3.11 3.65
CA ALA A 351 -19.84 2.13 2.79
C ALA A 351 -20.54 2.77 1.59
N VAL A 352 -21.15 3.95 1.77
CA VAL A 352 -21.79 4.70 0.67
C VAL A 352 -20.76 5.17 -0.34
N ALA A 353 -19.65 5.76 0.11
CA ALA A 353 -18.59 6.20 -0.77
C ALA A 353 -17.97 5.02 -1.54
N SER A 354 -17.74 3.89 -0.87
CA SER A 354 -17.25 2.65 -1.51
C SER A 354 -18.21 2.11 -2.57
N ASP A 355 -19.52 2.06 -2.31
CA ASP A 355 -20.54 1.59 -3.28
C ASP A 355 -20.62 2.53 -4.50
N LEU A 356 -20.50 3.85 -4.29
CA LEU A 356 -20.47 4.83 -5.37
C LEU A 356 -19.20 4.71 -6.24
N ILE A 357 -18.04 4.45 -5.63
CA ILE A 357 -16.81 4.18 -6.38
C ILE A 357 -16.93 2.86 -7.14
N TRP A 358 -17.40 1.79 -6.48
CA TRP A 358 -17.66 0.50 -7.11
C TRP A 358 -18.56 0.65 -8.34
N ARG A 359 -19.64 1.44 -8.23
CA ARG A 359 -20.56 1.69 -9.34
C ARG A 359 -19.87 2.37 -10.52
N GLU A 360 -18.98 3.32 -10.27
CA GLU A 360 -18.19 3.95 -11.33
C GLU A 360 -17.17 3.00 -11.94
N VAL A 361 -16.52 2.14 -11.14
CA VAL A 361 -15.63 1.08 -11.64
C VAL A 361 -16.41 0.15 -12.59
N MET A 362 -17.61 -0.30 -12.18
CA MET A 362 -18.45 -1.16 -13.02
C MET A 362 -18.90 -0.49 -14.31
N ARG A 363 -19.16 0.82 -14.30
CA ARG A 363 -19.49 1.59 -15.51
C ARG A 363 -18.30 1.66 -16.46
N VAL A 364 -17.12 1.96 -15.93
CA VAL A 364 -15.90 2.10 -16.74
C VAL A 364 -15.47 0.75 -17.32
N GLU A 365 -15.64 -0.35 -16.57
CA GLU A 365 -15.36 -1.71 -17.04
C GLU A 365 -16.11 -2.08 -18.33
N GLN A 366 -17.30 -1.51 -18.56
CA GLN A 366 -18.06 -1.73 -19.81
C GLN A 366 -17.37 -1.15 -21.04
N VAL A 367 -16.45 -0.20 -20.86
CA VAL A 367 -15.77 0.52 -21.94
C VAL A 367 -14.29 0.15 -22.01
N LYS A 368 -13.62 0.04 -20.86
CA LYS A 368 -12.19 -0.29 -20.77
C LYS A 368 -11.95 -1.28 -19.63
N PRO A 369 -11.09 -2.29 -19.83
CA PRO A 369 -10.73 -3.22 -18.77
C PRO A 369 -10.16 -2.50 -17.55
N VAL A 370 -10.68 -2.85 -16.37
CA VAL A 370 -10.16 -2.43 -15.07
C VAL A 370 -9.53 -3.64 -14.37
N VAL A 371 -8.26 -3.49 -14.02
CA VAL A 371 -7.50 -4.42 -13.18
C VAL A 371 -7.30 -3.79 -11.82
N VAL A 372 -7.63 -4.48 -10.74
CA VAL A 372 -7.32 -4.02 -9.38
C VAL A 372 -5.96 -4.54 -8.99
N PHE A 373 -5.12 -3.66 -8.45
CA PHE A 373 -3.91 -4.04 -7.74
C PHE A 373 -4.05 -3.64 -6.28
N MET A 374 -3.99 -4.60 -5.37
CA MET A 374 -4.05 -4.38 -3.93
C MET A 374 -2.62 -4.27 -3.38
N GLY A 375 -2.34 -3.18 -2.67
CA GLY A 375 -1.08 -2.95 -1.98
C GLY A 375 -0.96 -3.79 -0.71
N ASN A 376 -0.43 -3.20 0.37
CA ASN A 376 -0.31 -3.88 1.65
C ASN A 376 -1.67 -4.19 2.28
N VAL A 377 -2.66 -3.33 2.09
CA VAL A 377 -4.02 -3.46 2.64
C VAL A 377 -5.06 -3.08 1.59
N ALA A 378 -6.07 -3.93 1.41
CA ALA A 378 -7.28 -3.65 0.64
C ALA A 378 -8.47 -4.37 1.28
N GLY A 379 -8.84 -3.95 2.48
CA GLY A 379 -9.90 -4.56 3.29
C GLY A 379 -11.21 -3.77 3.24
N SER A 380 -12.33 -4.43 3.53
CA SER A 380 -13.64 -3.80 3.72
C SER A 380 -14.02 -2.87 2.56
N GLY A 381 -14.22 -1.57 2.79
CA GLY A 381 -14.49 -0.60 1.72
C GLY A 381 -13.42 -0.58 0.61
N GLY A 382 -12.16 -0.89 0.92
CA GLY A 382 -11.06 -1.06 -0.03
C GLY A 382 -11.20 -2.31 -0.90
N TYR A 383 -11.72 -3.41 -0.35
CA TYR A 383 -12.10 -4.57 -1.17
C TYR A 383 -13.35 -4.24 -2.01
N TYR A 384 -14.33 -3.55 -1.41
CA TYR A 384 -15.60 -3.20 -2.04
C TYR A 384 -15.41 -2.41 -3.33
N VAL A 385 -14.57 -1.37 -3.34
CA VAL A 385 -14.40 -0.51 -4.53
C VAL A 385 -13.97 -1.27 -5.78
N GLY A 386 -13.31 -2.43 -5.62
CA GLY A 386 -12.72 -3.22 -6.69
C GLY A 386 -13.30 -4.63 -6.87
N CYS A 387 -14.22 -5.10 -6.02
CA CYS A 387 -14.65 -6.50 -6.03
C CYS A 387 -15.37 -6.95 -7.31
N GLY A 388 -15.87 -6.00 -8.10
CA GLY A 388 -16.49 -6.24 -9.42
C GLY A 388 -15.54 -6.14 -10.62
N ALA A 389 -14.27 -5.80 -10.40
CA ALA A 389 -13.30 -5.65 -11.48
C ALA A 389 -13.01 -6.98 -12.19
N ARG A 390 -12.57 -6.90 -13.45
CA ARG A 390 -12.34 -8.09 -14.28
C ARG A 390 -11.21 -8.98 -13.79
N HIS A 391 -10.20 -8.38 -13.16
CA HIS A 391 -9.07 -9.11 -12.58
C HIS A 391 -8.53 -8.38 -11.35
N ILE A 392 -8.27 -9.12 -10.28
CA ILE A 392 -7.72 -8.63 -9.02
C ILE A 392 -6.37 -9.29 -8.78
N VAL A 393 -5.34 -8.46 -8.56
CA VAL A 393 -3.97 -8.86 -8.22
C VAL A 393 -3.64 -8.39 -6.81
N CYS A 394 -3.02 -9.24 -5.99
CA CYS A 394 -2.43 -8.84 -4.71
C CYS A 394 -1.12 -9.60 -4.41
N GLY A 395 -0.34 -9.11 -3.45
CA GLY A 395 0.80 -9.85 -2.90
C GLY A 395 0.35 -11.01 -2.02
N GLU A 396 1.27 -11.93 -1.70
CA GLU A 396 1.01 -13.07 -0.82
C GLU A 396 0.61 -12.64 0.60
N THR A 397 1.24 -11.57 1.09
CA THR A 397 1.04 -11.02 2.43
C THR A 397 0.11 -9.79 2.47
N THR A 398 -0.52 -9.42 1.35
CA THR A 398 -1.55 -8.37 1.33
C THR A 398 -2.68 -8.71 2.30
N LEU A 399 -3.12 -7.77 3.12
CA LEU A 399 -4.30 -7.94 3.97
C LEU A 399 -5.56 -7.48 3.22
N THR A 400 -6.47 -8.40 2.94
CA THR A 400 -7.71 -8.11 2.20
C THR A 400 -8.92 -8.84 2.79
N GLY A 401 -10.05 -8.86 2.07
CA GLY A 401 -11.33 -9.33 2.58
C GLY A 401 -11.94 -8.29 3.50
N SER A 402 -12.14 -8.65 4.77
CA SER A 402 -12.90 -7.87 5.76
C SER A 402 -14.29 -7.44 5.25
N ILE A 403 -14.96 -8.36 4.56
CA ILE A 403 -16.30 -8.17 4.01
C ILE A 403 -17.27 -8.21 5.19
N GLY A 404 -17.57 -7.04 5.74
CA GLY A 404 -18.36 -6.87 6.95
C GLY A 404 -18.60 -5.39 7.21
N VAL A 405 -19.51 -5.10 8.14
CA VAL A 405 -19.95 -3.73 8.47
C VAL A 405 -19.84 -3.52 9.96
N VAL A 406 -19.34 -2.35 10.37
CA VAL A 406 -19.33 -1.92 11.76
C VAL A 406 -19.65 -0.43 11.80
N ALA A 407 -20.46 -0.04 12.78
CA ALA A 407 -20.87 1.35 12.96
C ALA A 407 -21.12 1.63 14.44
N GLY A 408 -20.98 2.89 14.83
CA GLY A 408 -21.28 3.32 16.18
C GLY A 408 -20.52 4.55 16.59
N LYS A 409 -20.55 4.83 17.89
CA LYS A 409 -19.92 6.00 18.49
C LYS A 409 -19.44 5.72 19.91
N PHE A 410 -18.62 6.64 20.42
CA PHE A 410 -18.40 6.76 21.85
C PHE A 410 -19.43 7.72 22.43
N ALA A 411 -20.17 7.30 23.46
CA ALA A 411 -20.97 8.17 24.27
C ALA A 411 -20.12 8.70 25.44
N LEU A 412 -19.99 10.02 25.51
CA LEU A 412 -19.09 10.74 26.41
C LEU A 412 -19.82 11.38 27.60
N ARG A 413 -21.15 11.24 27.69
CA ARG A 413 -21.95 11.87 28.73
C ARG A 413 -21.45 11.55 30.14
N GLY A 414 -21.26 10.26 30.44
CA GLY A 414 -20.77 9.84 31.76
C GLY A 414 -19.35 10.35 32.08
N PHE A 415 -18.50 10.53 31.07
CA PHE A 415 -17.18 11.14 31.24
C PHE A 415 -17.27 12.63 31.57
N LEU A 416 -18.13 13.36 30.85
CA LEU A 416 -18.38 14.78 31.10
C LEU A 416 -18.98 15.00 32.50
N GLU A 417 -19.98 14.21 32.88
CA GLU A 417 -20.62 14.27 34.20
C GLU A 417 -19.60 14.05 35.32
N LYS A 418 -18.71 13.06 35.19
CA LYS A 418 -17.59 12.84 36.12
C LYS A 418 -16.61 14.01 36.19
N SER A 419 -16.52 14.80 35.12
CA SER A 419 -15.65 15.98 35.04
C SER A 419 -16.36 17.27 35.48
N GLY A 420 -17.60 17.19 35.97
CA GLY A 420 -18.40 18.35 36.35
C GLY A 420 -19.02 19.10 35.17
N VAL A 421 -19.00 18.53 33.96
CA VAL A 421 -19.56 19.12 32.74
C VAL A 421 -20.90 18.46 32.43
N LEU A 422 -21.97 19.25 32.39
CA LEU A 422 -23.34 18.75 32.21
C LEU A 422 -23.93 19.27 30.89
N PRO A 423 -23.85 18.49 29.79
CA PRO A 423 -24.42 18.92 28.53
C PRO A 423 -25.96 18.90 28.58
N GLU A 424 -26.59 20.04 28.27
CA GLU A 424 -28.03 20.13 28.04
C GLU A 424 -28.35 19.99 26.55
N MET A 425 -29.48 19.36 26.24
CA MET A 425 -29.92 19.16 24.87
C MET A 425 -31.42 19.38 24.74
N LEU A 426 -31.80 20.20 23.77
CA LEU A 426 -33.17 20.34 23.32
C LEU A 426 -33.32 19.63 21.99
N THR A 427 -34.23 18.66 21.92
CA THR A 427 -34.46 17.87 20.71
C THR A 427 -35.87 18.10 20.16
N ARG A 428 -36.01 17.92 18.85
CA ARG A 428 -37.30 17.78 18.15
C ARG A 428 -37.19 16.55 17.25
N GLY A 429 -38.08 15.59 17.46
CA GLY A 429 -38.01 14.25 16.85
C GLY A 429 -37.19 13.25 17.68
N GLU A 430 -37.66 12.01 17.75
CA GLU A 430 -37.12 10.96 18.64
C GLU A 430 -35.67 10.55 18.32
N SER A 431 -35.20 10.77 17.10
CA SER A 431 -33.84 10.41 16.66
C SER A 431 -32.85 11.58 16.62
N ALA A 432 -33.25 12.80 16.99
CA ALA A 432 -32.41 13.98 16.86
C ALA A 432 -31.09 13.91 17.65
N ALA A 433 -31.10 13.22 18.80
CA ALA A 433 -29.91 13.02 19.63
C ALA A 433 -28.96 11.92 19.11
N MET A 434 -29.38 11.12 18.13
CA MET A 434 -28.64 9.95 17.66
C MET A 434 -27.20 10.26 17.19
N PRO A 435 -26.92 11.37 16.47
CA PRO A 435 -25.55 11.72 16.07
C PRO A 435 -24.69 12.28 17.21
N SER A 436 -25.30 12.71 18.32
CA SER A 436 -24.56 13.41 19.38
C SER A 436 -23.68 12.46 20.20
N PRO A 437 -22.41 12.80 20.48
CA PRO A 437 -21.59 12.02 21.41
C PRO A 437 -22.05 12.14 22.87
N PHE A 438 -22.99 13.05 23.19
CA PHE A 438 -23.49 13.27 24.55
C PHE A 438 -24.79 12.53 24.85
N ALA A 439 -25.28 11.74 23.90
CA ALA A 439 -26.44 10.89 24.08
C ALA A 439 -26.07 9.44 23.77
N GLU A 440 -26.54 8.52 24.59
CA GLU A 440 -26.49 7.09 24.26
C GLU A 440 -27.58 6.76 23.22
N PHE A 441 -27.35 5.72 22.40
CA PHE A 441 -28.41 5.20 21.54
C PHE A 441 -29.53 4.56 22.38
N SER A 442 -30.77 4.94 22.12
CA SER A 442 -31.94 4.19 22.60
C SER A 442 -32.05 2.83 21.91
N GLU A 443 -32.84 1.91 22.45
CA GLU A 443 -33.07 0.59 21.84
C GLU A 443 -33.61 0.71 20.41
N SER A 444 -34.55 1.64 20.16
CA SER A 444 -35.11 1.87 18.82
C SER A 444 -34.06 2.40 17.83
N GLN A 445 -33.14 3.26 18.30
CA GLN A 445 -32.03 3.77 17.50
C GLN A 445 -30.98 2.68 17.23
N GLN A 446 -30.69 1.81 18.21
CA GLN A 446 -29.81 0.66 18.01
C GLN A 446 -30.40 -0.34 17.01
N ALA A 447 -31.70 -0.63 17.10
CA ALA A 447 -32.39 -1.49 16.14
C ALA A 447 -32.40 -0.88 14.73
N ALA A 448 -32.57 0.44 14.61
CA ALA A 448 -32.45 1.14 13.32
C ALA A 448 -31.04 1.06 12.74
N LEU A 449 -30.01 1.25 13.57
CA LEU A 449 -28.61 1.09 13.18
C LEU A 449 -28.33 -0.33 12.68
N GLN A 450 -28.81 -1.34 13.40
CA GLN A 450 -28.65 -2.75 13.03
C GLN A 450 -29.26 -3.04 11.66
N ARG A 451 -30.53 -2.66 11.42
CA ARG A 451 -31.19 -2.85 10.12
C ARG A 451 -30.45 -2.17 8.97
N TRP A 452 -29.93 -0.97 9.21
CA TRP A 452 -29.14 -0.23 8.22
C TRP A 452 -27.81 -0.95 7.89
N MET A 453 -27.12 -1.46 8.90
CA MET A 453 -25.89 -2.24 8.67
C MET A 453 -26.16 -3.56 7.95
N GLU A 454 -27.26 -4.26 8.26
CA GLU A 454 -27.67 -5.48 7.58
C GLU A 454 -27.97 -5.24 6.09
N ASP A 455 -28.61 -4.13 5.75
CA ASP A 455 -28.80 -3.72 4.36
C ASP A 455 -27.47 -3.49 3.64
N ILE A 456 -26.53 -2.78 4.27
CA ILE A 456 -25.19 -2.58 3.71
C ILE A 456 -24.47 -3.92 3.51
N TYR A 457 -24.52 -4.81 4.51
CA TYR A 457 -23.87 -6.11 4.44
C TYR A 457 -24.43 -6.95 3.30
N ARG A 458 -25.75 -7.04 3.19
CA ARG A 458 -26.44 -7.73 2.08
C ARG A 458 -26.07 -7.17 0.72
N ARG A 459 -26.01 -5.84 0.58
CA ARG A 459 -25.55 -5.21 -0.68
C ARG A 459 -24.10 -5.55 -0.98
N PHE A 460 -23.22 -5.48 0.02
CA PHE A 460 -21.80 -5.74 -0.14
C PHE A 460 -21.55 -7.21 -0.54
N THR A 461 -22.11 -8.17 0.19
CA THR A 461 -21.98 -9.60 -0.16
C THR A 461 -22.57 -9.91 -1.53
N ALA A 462 -23.70 -9.29 -1.90
CA ALA A 462 -24.25 -9.41 -3.26
C ALA A 462 -23.31 -8.86 -4.35
N ARG A 463 -22.61 -7.74 -4.11
CA ARG A 463 -21.62 -7.22 -5.07
C ARG A 463 -20.42 -8.15 -5.19
N VAL A 464 -19.96 -8.72 -4.08
CA VAL A 464 -18.87 -9.72 -4.09
C VAL A 464 -19.30 -10.97 -4.83
N ALA A 465 -20.49 -11.50 -4.56
CA ALA A 465 -21.06 -12.67 -5.23
C ALA A 465 -21.11 -12.46 -6.74
N ALA A 466 -21.69 -11.34 -7.19
CA ALA A 466 -21.76 -11.00 -8.61
C ALA A 466 -20.37 -10.80 -9.24
N GLY A 467 -19.48 -10.06 -8.56
CA GLY A 467 -18.16 -9.76 -9.07
C GLY A 467 -17.26 -10.97 -9.17
N ARG A 468 -17.30 -11.88 -8.17
CA ARG A 468 -16.45 -13.07 -8.05
C ARG A 468 -17.10 -14.35 -8.54
N LYS A 469 -18.30 -14.25 -9.11
CA LYS A 469 -19.08 -15.37 -9.66
C LYS A 469 -19.26 -16.48 -8.62
N LYS A 470 -19.64 -16.07 -7.41
CA LYS A 470 -19.91 -16.93 -6.25
C LYS A 470 -21.37 -16.84 -5.86
N THR A 471 -21.88 -17.89 -5.26
CA THR A 471 -23.18 -17.92 -4.60
C THR A 471 -23.17 -17.08 -3.32
N ALA A 472 -24.36 -16.76 -2.79
CA ALA A 472 -24.46 -16.02 -1.54
C ALA A 472 -23.87 -16.82 -0.37
N GLU A 473 -24.06 -18.14 -0.38
CA GLU A 473 -23.59 -19.09 0.62
C GLU A 473 -22.06 -19.19 0.61
N GLU A 474 -21.44 -19.29 -0.57
CA GLU A 474 -19.98 -19.29 -0.70
C GLU A 474 -19.36 -17.97 -0.22
N VAL A 475 -20.01 -16.83 -0.51
CA VAL A 475 -19.54 -15.53 -0.02
C VAL A 475 -19.69 -15.45 1.48
N GLU A 476 -20.83 -15.84 2.04
CA GLU A 476 -21.06 -15.82 3.50
C GLU A 476 -20.02 -16.67 4.25
N ALA A 477 -19.64 -17.84 3.71
CA ALA A 477 -18.64 -18.71 4.31
C ALA A 477 -17.23 -18.07 4.42
N ILE A 478 -16.88 -17.16 3.50
CA ILE A 478 -15.55 -16.51 3.44
C ILE A 478 -15.58 -15.02 3.84
N ALA A 479 -16.77 -14.46 4.07
CA ALA A 479 -17.00 -13.07 4.46
C ALA A 479 -17.00 -12.92 5.99
N ARG A 480 -18.12 -12.45 6.57
CA ARG A 480 -18.32 -12.34 8.03
C ARG A 480 -17.32 -11.44 8.75
N GLY A 481 -16.81 -10.44 8.03
CA GLY A 481 -15.81 -9.49 8.49
C GLY A 481 -14.37 -9.98 8.48
N ARG A 482 -14.11 -11.22 8.05
CA ARG A 482 -12.81 -11.89 8.17
C ARG A 482 -11.76 -11.28 7.26
N VAL A 483 -10.60 -10.96 7.84
CA VAL A 483 -9.40 -10.54 7.13
C VAL A 483 -8.65 -11.78 6.67
N TRP A 484 -8.15 -11.74 5.44
CA TRP A 484 -7.33 -12.79 4.84
C TRP A 484 -5.99 -12.23 4.40
N ALA A 485 -4.93 -13.02 4.55
CA ALA A 485 -3.70 -12.81 3.78
C ALA A 485 -4.00 -13.03 2.28
N GLY A 486 -3.21 -12.43 1.40
CA GLY A 486 -3.46 -12.47 -0.04
C GLY A 486 -3.46 -13.90 -0.59
N ARG A 487 -2.53 -14.74 -0.11
CA ARG A 487 -2.50 -16.19 -0.41
C ARG A 487 -3.85 -16.85 -0.09
N ASP A 488 -4.37 -16.60 1.10
CA ASP A 488 -5.64 -17.15 1.58
C ASP A 488 -6.84 -16.61 0.79
N ALA A 489 -6.82 -15.33 0.43
CA ALA A 489 -7.85 -14.69 -0.37
C ALA A 489 -7.90 -15.25 -1.79
N ALA A 490 -6.74 -15.52 -2.41
CA ALA A 490 -6.63 -16.14 -3.72
C ALA A 490 -7.16 -17.58 -3.69
N ALA A 491 -6.77 -18.39 -2.70
CA ALA A 491 -7.26 -19.76 -2.53
C ALA A 491 -8.79 -19.83 -2.38
N ARG A 492 -9.41 -18.76 -1.86
CA ARG A 492 -10.87 -18.64 -1.68
C ARG A 492 -11.57 -17.98 -2.86
N GLY A 493 -10.85 -17.56 -3.91
CA GLY A 493 -11.40 -16.89 -5.08
C GLY A 493 -11.89 -15.45 -4.82
N LEU A 494 -11.35 -14.78 -3.80
CA LEU A 494 -11.54 -13.34 -3.59
C LEU A 494 -10.55 -12.52 -4.46
N VAL A 495 -9.43 -13.13 -4.84
CA VAL A 495 -8.36 -12.55 -5.67
C VAL A 495 -8.07 -13.53 -6.82
N ASP A 496 -7.73 -13.00 -8.00
CA ASP A 496 -7.56 -13.81 -9.22
C ASP A 496 -6.09 -14.23 -9.47
N GLU A 497 -5.11 -13.43 -9.05
CA GLU A 497 -3.68 -13.71 -9.29
C GLU A 497 -2.80 -13.13 -8.17
N LEU A 498 -1.89 -13.93 -7.64
CA LEU A 498 -0.85 -13.44 -6.73
C LEU A 498 0.28 -12.79 -7.54
N GLY A 499 0.73 -11.61 -7.13
CA GLY A 499 1.75 -10.87 -7.85
C GLY A 499 1.95 -9.44 -7.32
N ASP A 500 2.69 -8.65 -8.09
CA ASP A 500 2.91 -7.23 -7.81
C ASP A 500 2.24 -6.34 -8.87
N PHE A 501 2.56 -5.05 -8.82
CA PHE A 501 2.07 -4.08 -9.78
C PHE A 501 2.45 -4.41 -11.23
N GLU A 502 3.61 -5.00 -11.51
CA GLU A 502 3.98 -5.38 -12.88
C GLU A 502 3.13 -6.55 -13.39
N THR A 503 2.71 -7.46 -12.50
CA THR A 503 1.67 -8.45 -12.81
C THR A 503 0.35 -7.78 -13.20
N ALA A 504 -0.10 -6.76 -12.48
CA ALA A 504 -1.29 -6.00 -12.84
C ALA A 504 -1.15 -5.26 -14.19
N VAL A 505 0.03 -4.69 -14.48
CA VAL A 505 0.34 -4.07 -15.78
C VAL A 505 0.30 -5.09 -16.91
N ARG A 506 0.92 -6.26 -16.73
CA ARG A 506 0.87 -7.35 -17.71
C ARG A 506 -0.58 -7.78 -17.97
N LYS A 507 -1.38 -7.95 -16.91
CA LYS A 507 -2.80 -8.30 -17.05
C LYS A 507 -3.59 -7.23 -17.78
N ALA A 508 -3.38 -5.96 -17.44
CA ALA A 508 -4.03 -4.83 -18.10
C ALA A 508 -3.67 -4.76 -19.60
N LYS A 509 -2.41 -5.04 -19.97
CA LYS A 509 -1.99 -5.16 -21.38
C LYS A 509 -2.73 -6.30 -22.09
N GLN A 510 -2.76 -7.49 -21.49
CA GLN A 510 -3.45 -8.66 -22.04
C GLN A 510 -4.92 -8.37 -22.31
N LEU A 511 -5.64 -7.82 -21.32
CA LEU A 511 -7.07 -7.50 -21.45
C LEU A 511 -7.34 -6.38 -22.45
N ALA A 512 -6.38 -5.48 -22.67
CA ALA A 512 -6.46 -4.40 -23.66
C ALA A 512 -6.01 -4.81 -25.08
N GLY A 513 -5.61 -6.07 -25.30
CA GLY A 513 -5.06 -6.53 -26.58
C GLY A 513 -3.72 -5.88 -26.93
N ILE A 514 -2.95 -5.44 -25.94
CA ILE A 514 -1.60 -4.89 -26.12
C ILE A 514 -0.58 -6.01 -25.87
N PRO A 515 0.43 -6.20 -26.74
CA PRO A 515 1.49 -7.17 -26.49
C PRO A 515 2.17 -6.92 -25.13
N VAL A 516 2.40 -7.97 -24.36
CA VAL A 516 2.94 -7.88 -22.99
C VAL A 516 4.30 -7.15 -22.98
N GLU A 517 5.15 -7.44 -23.97
CA GLU A 517 6.48 -6.83 -24.13
C GLU A 517 6.47 -5.39 -24.67
N ALA A 518 5.29 -4.86 -25.05
CA ALA A 518 5.22 -3.49 -25.55
C ALA A 518 5.59 -2.48 -24.45
N ASP A 519 6.59 -1.64 -24.72
CA ASP A 519 6.88 -0.47 -23.89
C ASP A 519 5.82 0.60 -24.15
N ILE A 520 4.85 0.70 -23.23
CA ILE A 520 3.78 1.70 -23.25
C ILE A 520 3.81 2.49 -21.94
N PRO A 521 3.42 3.77 -21.96
CA PRO A 521 3.34 4.56 -20.73
C PRO A 521 2.32 3.97 -19.74
N VAL A 522 2.71 3.92 -18.47
CA VAL A 522 1.81 3.67 -17.34
C VAL A 522 1.71 4.98 -16.56
N LEU A 523 0.52 5.59 -16.54
CA LEU A 523 0.34 6.98 -16.16
C LEU A 523 -0.63 7.10 -14.98
N THR A 524 -0.18 7.71 -13.89
CA THR A 524 -1.09 8.10 -12.80
C THR A 524 -2.01 9.22 -13.26
N ILE A 525 -3.33 8.95 -13.31
CA ILE A 525 -4.34 9.95 -13.65
C ILE A 525 -4.68 10.75 -12.41
N ARG A 526 -4.80 12.07 -12.59
CA ARG A 526 -5.19 12.99 -11.52
C ARG A 526 -6.67 13.34 -11.66
N PRO A 527 -7.39 13.57 -10.55
CA PRO A 527 -8.72 14.13 -10.64
C PRO A 527 -8.62 15.46 -11.40
N PRO A 528 -9.41 15.66 -12.48
CA PRO A 528 -9.52 16.98 -13.06
C PRO A 528 -9.98 17.94 -11.97
N ARG A 529 -9.39 19.15 -11.94
CA ARG A 529 -9.80 20.19 -10.99
C ARG A 529 -11.30 20.35 -11.11
N ALA A 530 -12.01 20.31 -9.99
CA ALA A 530 -13.40 20.79 -9.98
C ALA A 530 -13.41 22.18 -10.62
N ALA A 531 -14.45 22.50 -11.40
CA ALA A 531 -14.68 23.88 -11.80
C ALA A 531 -14.57 24.72 -10.52
N ALA A 532 -13.74 25.77 -10.57
CA ALA A 532 -13.37 26.50 -9.37
C ALA A 532 -14.63 27.03 -8.68
N VAL A 533 -15.01 26.42 -7.56
CA VAL A 533 -15.77 27.12 -6.53
C VAL A 533 -14.82 28.18 -5.99
N PRO A 534 -15.24 29.45 -5.84
CA PRO A 534 -14.34 30.55 -5.46
C PRO A 534 -13.48 30.18 -4.26
N ALA A 535 -12.23 30.63 -4.28
CA ALA A 535 -11.30 30.42 -3.17
C ALA A 535 -11.95 30.91 -1.87
N VAL A 536 -12.18 29.97 -0.96
CA VAL A 536 -12.75 30.29 0.35
C VAL A 536 -11.77 31.20 1.09
N SER A 537 -12.29 32.33 1.57
CA SER A 537 -11.51 33.38 2.24
C SER A 537 -10.86 32.84 3.53
N PRO A 538 -9.87 33.52 4.11
CA PRO A 538 -9.34 33.18 5.44
C PRO A 538 -10.43 33.10 6.53
N ALA A 539 -11.53 33.85 6.37
CA ALA A 539 -12.70 33.74 7.23
C ALA A 539 -13.35 32.35 7.14
N ALA A 540 -13.36 31.74 5.95
CA ALA A 540 -13.87 30.40 5.74
C ALA A 540 -12.91 29.28 6.18
N TRP A 541 -11.63 29.56 6.40
CA TRP A 541 -10.72 28.64 7.12
C TRP A 541 -11.02 28.62 8.62
N MET A 542 -11.30 29.78 9.22
CA MET A 542 -11.81 29.83 10.59
C MET A 542 -13.22 29.25 10.70
N GLU A 543 -14.04 29.41 9.66
CA GLU A 543 -15.35 28.77 9.56
C GLU A 543 -15.22 27.26 9.31
N ALA A 544 -14.19 26.77 8.61
CA ALA A 544 -13.88 25.34 8.46
C ALA A 544 -13.26 24.74 9.74
N LEU A 545 -12.56 25.54 10.55
CA LEU A 545 -12.10 25.15 11.89
C LEU A 545 -13.26 25.12 12.90
N ARG A 546 -14.17 26.09 12.83
CA ARG A 546 -15.45 26.07 13.56
C ARG A 546 -16.39 24.98 13.04
N ALA A 547 -16.34 24.68 11.74
CA ALA A 547 -17.11 23.61 11.12
C ALA A 547 -16.45 22.24 11.30
N THR A 548 -15.16 22.16 11.63
CA THR A 548 -14.55 20.91 12.13
C THR A 548 -14.87 20.73 13.62
N GLY A 549 -14.97 21.81 14.39
CA GLY A 549 -15.64 21.81 15.69
C GLY A 549 -17.12 21.41 15.61
N SER A 550 -17.84 21.82 14.55
CA SER A 550 -19.24 21.44 14.31
C SER A 550 -19.39 20.08 13.60
N LEU A 551 -18.39 19.57 12.87
CA LEU A 551 -18.36 18.20 12.32
C LEU A 551 -18.06 17.17 13.42
N ILE A 552 -17.33 17.57 14.47
CA ILE A 552 -17.27 16.83 15.74
C ILE A 552 -18.65 16.82 16.43
N HIS A 553 -19.53 17.78 16.11
CA HIS A 553 -20.89 17.87 16.65
C HIS A 553 -22.01 17.32 15.76
N GLU A 554 -21.87 17.25 14.43
CA GLU A 554 -22.98 16.91 13.53
C GLU A 554 -22.76 15.67 12.65
N GLN A 555 -21.56 15.07 12.62
CA GLN A 555 -21.36 13.80 11.88
C GLN A 555 -20.42 12.83 12.61
N ALA A 556 -20.71 12.54 13.88
CA ALA A 556 -20.12 11.39 14.58
C ALA A 556 -20.76 10.06 14.12
N TRP A 557 -20.74 9.80 12.81
CA TRP A 557 -20.92 8.46 12.25
C TRP A 557 -19.55 7.98 11.78
N LEU A 558 -18.86 7.28 12.68
CA LEU A 558 -17.72 6.45 12.33
C LEU A 558 -18.28 5.17 11.71
N VAL A 559 -18.43 5.15 10.38
CA VAL A 559 -18.41 3.89 9.61
C VAL A 559 -16.96 3.43 9.62
N MET A 560 -16.62 2.74 10.71
CA MET A 560 -15.33 2.09 10.87
C MET A 560 -15.32 0.87 9.95
N ALA A 561 -14.19 0.57 9.36
CA ALA A 561 -13.99 -0.57 8.48
C ALA A 561 -12.76 -1.32 8.97
#